data_AF-A0A2V7WM68-F1
#
_entry.id   AF-A0A2V7WM68-F1
#
_cell.length_a   1.000
_cell.length_b   1.000
_cell.length_c   1.000
_cell.angle_alpha   90.00
_cell.angle_beta   90.00
_cell.angle_gamma   90.00
#
_symmetry.space_group_name_H-M   'P 1'
#
loop_
_entity.id
_entity.type
_entity.pdbx_description
1 polymer ?
#
loop_
_entity_poly.entity_id
_entity_poly.type
_entity_poly.pdbx_seq_one_letter_code
_entity_poly.pdbx_strand_id
1 'polypeptide(L)'
;MAFTFVVGSARDVFAPELARAVEQKLSSRFGLRSAVDDESYRSDEVEPRGWLALRSRVREISNVDAYQAVFVPAPVKGLEEVTIPNLADPLHVASLDTLLKALQDFAAQASLPTDDVQLMDLAARYLEDDSLVDQDLDVQTYLQLMLSAKQAAARQQPLWVAG
;
A
#
# COMPACT_ATOMS: atom_id res chain seq x y z
N MET A 1 8.88 6.91 -12.97
CA MET A 1 9.36 6.40 -11.67
C MET A 1 8.35 5.38 -11.22
N ALA A 2 8.76 4.14 -10.99
CA ALA A 2 7.89 3.08 -10.47
C ALA A 2 7.65 3.28 -8.97
N PHE A 3 6.64 2.61 -8.41
CA PHE A 3 6.39 2.60 -6.97
C PHE A 3 6.59 1.20 -6.40
N THR A 4 6.90 1.13 -5.11
CA THR A 4 6.92 -0.11 -4.34
C THR A 4 6.00 0.03 -3.14
N PHE A 5 5.41 -1.06 -2.72
CA PHE A 5 4.65 -1.14 -1.49
C PHE A 5 5.56 -1.63 -0.38
N VAL A 6 5.67 -0.86 0.69
CA VAL A 6 6.57 -1.17 1.81
C VAL A 6 5.75 -1.43 3.06
N VAL A 7 5.89 -2.61 3.65
CA VAL A 7 5.28 -2.96 4.93
C VAL A 7 6.32 -2.79 6.02
N GLY A 8 6.10 -1.86 6.94
CA GLY A 8 7.06 -1.58 7.99
C GLY A 8 6.96 -0.17 8.56
N SER A 9 8.11 0.35 8.97
CA SER A 9 8.25 1.64 9.66
C SER A 9 8.44 2.79 8.68
N ALA A 10 8.28 4.04 9.16
CA ALA A 10 8.53 5.20 8.30
C ALA A 10 10.02 5.31 7.90
N ARG A 11 10.93 4.68 8.67
CA ARG A 11 12.38 4.66 8.40
C ARG A 11 12.73 3.86 7.16
N ASP A 12 11.84 2.96 6.74
CA ASP A 12 12.01 2.17 5.54
C ASP A 12 11.70 2.99 4.28
N VAL A 13 11.04 4.15 4.41
CA VAL A 13 10.61 4.97 3.27
C VAL A 13 11.26 6.35 3.27
N PHE A 14 11.48 6.94 4.44
CA PHE A 14 11.98 8.31 4.57
C PHE A 14 13.37 8.38 5.19
N ALA A 15 14.07 9.49 4.93
CA ALA A 15 15.32 9.81 5.62
C ALA A 15 15.11 9.88 7.15
N PRO A 16 16.13 9.56 7.97
CA PRO A 16 15.97 9.32 9.41
C PRO A 16 15.25 10.42 10.20
N GLU A 17 15.53 11.69 9.92
CA GLU A 17 14.91 12.83 10.62
C GLU A 17 13.43 12.99 10.26
N LEU A 18 13.08 12.82 8.98
CA LEU A 18 11.69 12.86 8.53
C LEU A 18 10.92 11.64 9.01
N ALA A 19 11.52 10.44 8.94
CA ALA A 19 10.93 9.21 9.43
C ALA A 19 10.51 9.31 10.91
N ARG A 20 11.37 9.88 11.77
CA ARG A 20 11.04 10.12 13.18
C ARG A 20 9.84 11.06 13.34
N ALA A 21 9.79 12.15 12.58
CA ALA A 21 8.68 13.10 12.63
C ALA A 21 7.35 12.46 12.20
N VAL A 22 7.39 11.65 11.13
CA VAL A 22 6.24 10.87 10.64
C VAL A 22 5.79 9.87 11.70
N GLU A 23 6.70 9.03 12.23
CA GLU A 23 6.39 8.03 13.26
C GLU A 23 5.75 8.66 14.49
N GLN A 24 6.32 9.77 14.99
CA GLN A 24 5.79 10.46 16.16
C GLN A 24 4.37 10.98 15.91
N LYS A 25 4.11 11.53 14.72
CA LYS A 25 2.78 12.04 14.37
C LYS A 25 1.76 10.92 14.22
N LEU A 26 2.09 9.86 13.50
CA LEU A 26 1.17 8.74 13.28
C LEU A 26 0.92 7.94 14.57
N SER A 27 1.95 7.70 15.39
CA SER A 27 1.78 7.04 16.70
C SER A 27 0.92 7.88 17.64
N SER A 28 1.16 9.19 17.74
CA SER A 28 0.35 10.08 18.58
C SER A 28 -1.10 10.18 18.12
N ARG A 29 -1.36 10.09 16.81
CA ARG A 29 -2.70 10.30 16.22
C ARG A 29 -3.52 9.01 16.17
N PHE A 30 -2.89 7.90 15.82
CA PHE A 30 -3.56 6.63 15.53
C PHE A 30 -3.16 5.49 16.47
N GLY A 31 -2.29 5.75 17.47
CA GLY A 31 -1.90 4.76 18.47
C GLY A 31 -1.03 3.62 17.92
N LEU A 32 -0.30 3.87 16.83
CA LEU A 32 0.52 2.84 16.18
C LEU A 32 1.67 2.38 17.08
N ARG A 33 1.92 1.07 17.07
CA ARG A 33 3.08 0.48 17.73
C ARG A 33 4.35 0.75 16.93
N SER A 34 5.44 0.98 17.65
CA SER A 34 6.76 1.18 17.04
C SER A 34 7.29 -0.17 16.55
N ALA A 35 7.45 -0.33 15.23
CA ALA A 35 7.92 -1.56 14.59
C ALA A 35 9.46 -1.71 14.62
N VAL A 36 10.10 -1.37 15.75
CA VAL A 36 11.56 -1.18 15.84
C VAL A 36 12.36 -2.45 15.54
N ASP A 37 11.76 -3.63 15.72
CA ASP A 37 12.43 -4.94 15.57
C ASP A 37 11.81 -5.83 14.48
N ASP A 38 10.83 -5.32 13.74
CA ASP A 38 10.17 -6.12 12.71
C ASP A 38 10.85 -5.94 11.34
N GLU A 39 11.11 -7.05 10.66
CA GLU A 39 11.69 -7.03 9.31
C GLU A 39 10.73 -6.38 8.30
N SER A 40 11.18 -5.34 7.62
CA SER A 40 10.42 -4.67 6.57
C SER A 40 10.21 -5.61 5.38
N TYR A 41 9.05 -5.53 4.74
CA TYR A 41 8.81 -6.17 3.45
C TYR A 41 8.64 -5.12 2.36
N ARG A 42 9.14 -5.43 1.15
CA ARG A 42 8.98 -4.60 -0.03
C ARG A 42 8.43 -5.47 -1.16
N SER A 43 7.38 -4.99 -1.81
CA SER A 43 6.87 -5.58 -3.03
C SER A 43 7.81 -5.36 -4.21
N ASP A 44 7.51 -6.03 -5.31
CA ASP A 44 8.10 -5.67 -6.60
C ASP A 44 7.64 -4.27 -7.03
N GLU A 45 8.38 -3.69 -7.98
CA GLU A 45 8.05 -2.40 -8.57
C GLU A 45 6.76 -2.51 -9.40
N VAL A 46 5.88 -1.53 -9.21
CA VAL A 46 4.64 -1.37 -9.98
C VAL A 46 4.69 -0.08 -10.78
N GLU A 47 4.15 -0.13 -12.00
CA GLU A 47 4.05 1.06 -12.83
C GLU A 47 3.00 2.05 -12.29
N PRO A 48 3.26 3.37 -12.36
CA PRO A 48 2.28 4.38 -11.96
C PRO A 48 0.96 4.28 -12.73
N ARG A 49 1.03 3.81 -13.99
CA ARG A 49 -0.15 3.60 -14.83
C ARG A 49 -1.06 2.51 -14.27
N GLY A 50 -0.50 1.47 -13.65
CA GLY A 50 -1.26 0.43 -12.96
C GLY A 50 -1.97 0.96 -11.73
N TRP A 51 -1.32 1.83 -10.94
CA TRP A 51 -1.98 2.54 -9.83
C TRP A 51 -3.13 3.42 -10.32
N LEU A 52 -2.90 4.20 -11.38
CA LEU A 52 -3.93 5.04 -12.00
C LEU A 52 -5.13 4.22 -12.51
N ALA A 53 -4.86 3.07 -13.11
CA ALA A 53 -5.91 2.16 -13.57
C ALA A 53 -6.68 1.55 -12.39
N LEU A 54 -5.99 1.09 -11.34
CA LEU A 54 -6.63 0.51 -10.16
C LEU A 54 -7.51 1.54 -9.42
N ARG A 55 -7.04 2.78 -9.22
CA ARG A 55 -7.83 3.83 -8.55
C ARG A 55 -9.10 4.23 -9.30
N SER A 56 -9.16 3.99 -10.61
CA SER A 56 -10.36 4.23 -11.41
C SER A 56 -11.46 3.19 -11.13
N ARG A 57 -11.06 2.03 -10.59
CA ARG A 57 -11.93 0.89 -10.30
C ARG A 57 -12.21 0.73 -8.81
N VAL A 58 -11.28 1.16 -7.95
CA VAL A 58 -11.38 1.05 -6.48
C VAL A 58 -11.61 2.44 -5.87
N ARG A 59 -12.84 2.70 -5.40
CA ARG A 59 -13.25 4.04 -4.94
C ARG A 59 -12.48 4.50 -3.71
N GLU A 60 -12.13 3.58 -2.83
CA GLU A 60 -11.50 3.84 -1.54
C GLU A 60 -10.07 4.39 -1.68
N ILE A 61 -9.43 4.16 -2.83
CA ILE A 61 -8.11 4.71 -3.17
C ILE A 61 -8.16 5.77 -4.28
N SER A 62 -9.36 6.17 -4.72
CA SER A 62 -9.52 7.11 -5.86
C SER A 62 -8.82 8.45 -5.63
N ASN A 63 -8.82 8.90 -4.37
CA ASN A 63 -8.27 10.20 -3.94
C ASN A 63 -6.92 10.05 -3.23
N VAL A 64 -6.35 8.85 -3.17
CA VAL A 64 -5.09 8.59 -2.49
C VAL A 64 -3.93 8.83 -3.45
N ASP A 65 -3.09 9.83 -3.19
CA ASP A 65 -1.86 10.02 -3.94
C ASP A 65 -0.83 8.95 -3.58
N ALA A 66 -0.40 8.15 -4.56
CA ALA A 66 0.58 7.07 -4.35
C ALA A 66 1.90 7.59 -3.78
N TYR A 67 2.31 8.82 -4.08
CA TYR A 67 3.61 9.31 -3.61
C TYR A 67 3.61 9.70 -2.13
N GLN A 68 2.42 9.84 -1.53
CA GLN A 68 2.24 10.42 -0.21
C GLN A 68 1.25 9.61 0.63
N ALA A 69 1.13 8.31 0.35
CA ALA A 69 0.13 7.46 1.00
C ALA A 69 0.74 6.52 2.05
N VAL A 70 0.02 6.40 3.16
CA VAL A 70 0.19 5.33 4.13
C VAL A 70 -1.17 4.76 4.53
N PHE A 71 -1.27 3.44 4.53
CA PHE A 71 -2.40 2.72 5.07
C PHE A 71 -2.03 2.17 6.43
N VAL A 72 -2.73 2.62 7.47
CA VAL A 72 -2.40 2.29 8.85
C VAL A 72 -3.32 1.18 9.39
N PRO A 73 -2.82 0.28 10.25
CA PRO A 73 -3.61 -0.75 10.92
C PRO A 73 -4.42 -0.14 12.08
N ALA A 74 -5.18 0.90 11.79
CA ALA A 74 -5.99 1.64 12.72
C ALA A 74 -7.31 2.08 12.06
N PRO A 75 -8.37 2.29 12.85
CA PRO A 75 -9.63 2.80 12.32
C PRO A 75 -9.46 4.26 11.88
N VAL A 76 -9.47 4.50 10.57
CA VAL A 76 -9.47 5.83 9.95
C VAL A 76 -10.77 5.99 9.18
N LYS A 77 -11.49 7.10 9.39
CA LYS A 77 -12.77 7.35 8.72
C LYS A 77 -12.54 7.98 7.34
N GLY A 78 -12.24 7.15 6.36
CA GLY A 78 -11.92 7.58 5.00
C GLY A 78 -10.47 8.00 4.85
N LEU A 79 -10.23 9.04 4.05
CA LEU A 79 -8.91 9.62 3.81
C LEU A 79 -8.68 10.81 4.76
N GLU A 80 -7.62 10.75 5.57
CA GLU A 80 -7.16 11.87 6.40
C GLU A 80 -5.85 12.42 5.84
N GLU A 81 -5.74 13.74 5.72
CA GLU A 81 -4.49 14.42 5.38
C GLU A 81 -3.77 14.84 6.68
N VAL A 82 -2.54 14.38 6.85
CA VAL A 82 -1.73 14.65 8.05
C VAL A 82 -0.52 15.49 7.66
N THR A 83 -0.50 16.75 8.12
CA THR A 83 0.67 17.62 7.93
C THR A 83 1.82 17.16 8.81
N ILE A 84 2.95 16.83 8.17
CA ILE A 84 4.20 16.46 8.83
C ILE A 84 5.20 17.61 8.70
N PRO A 85 5.86 18.04 9.79
CA PRO A 85 6.94 19.02 9.69
C PRO A 85 8.03 18.55 8.72
N ASN A 86 8.48 19.45 7.84
CA ASN A 86 9.51 19.19 6.81
C ASN A 86 9.08 18.25 5.67
N LEU A 87 7.81 17.85 5.61
CA LEU A 87 7.22 17.29 4.40
C LEU A 87 6.55 18.43 3.62
N ALA A 88 6.80 18.49 2.31
CA ALA A 88 6.31 19.59 1.47
C ALA A 88 4.77 19.59 1.37
N ASP A 89 4.18 18.41 1.29
CA ASP A 89 2.75 18.20 1.16
C ASP A 89 2.21 17.34 2.32
N PRO A 90 0.89 17.35 2.57
CA PRO A 90 0.28 16.49 3.57
C PRO A 90 0.43 14.99 3.25
N LEU A 91 0.65 14.19 4.28
CA LEU A 91 0.64 12.72 4.15
C LEU A 91 -0.81 12.22 4.12
N HIS A 92 -1.18 11.49 3.08
CA HIS A 92 -2.47 10.82 2.94
C HIS A 92 -2.49 9.55 3.78
N VAL A 93 -3.34 9.54 4.80
CA VAL A 93 -3.51 8.42 5.73
C VAL A 93 -4.89 7.80 5.54
N ALA A 94 -4.92 6.50 5.28
CA ALA A 94 -6.15 5.73 5.16
C ALA A 94 -6.10 4.45 6.00
N SER A 95 -7.25 3.81 6.19
CA SER A 95 -7.34 2.57 6.97
C SER A 95 -6.93 1.36 6.13
N LEU A 96 -6.03 0.54 6.66
CA LEU A 96 -5.61 -0.71 6.04
C LEU A 96 -6.77 -1.71 5.90
N ASP A 97 -7.65 -1.79 6.89
CA ASP A 97 -8.82 -2.69 6.84
C ASP A 97 -9.80 -2.26 5.74
N THR A 98 -9.98 -0.94 5.56
CA THR A 98 -10.82 -0.41 4.49
C THR A 98 -10.21 -0.68 3.13
N LEU A 99 -8.89 -0.53 2.98
CA LEU A 99 -8.18 -0.91 1.77
C LEU A 99 -8.37 -2.40 1.44
N LEU A 100 -8.13 -3.29 2.41
CA LEU A 100 -8.26 -4.73 2.20
C LEU A 100 -9.67 -5.11 1.73
N LYS A 101 -10.70 -4.53 2.36
CA LYS A 101 -12.09 -4.75 1.96
C LYS A 101 -12.33 -4.28 0.52
N ALA A 102 -11.85 -3.08 0.18
CA ALA A 102 -12.02 -2.52 -1.17
C ALA A 102 -11.33 -3.39 -2.25
N LEU A 103 -10.15 -3.94 -1.92
CA LEU A 103 -9.43 -4.85 -2.82
C LEU A 103 -10.17 -6.18 -2.96
N GLN A 104 -10.76 -6.72 -1.90
CA GLN A 104 -11.58 -7.93 -1.96
C GLN A 104 -12.84 -7.72 -2.82
N ASP A 105 -13.50 -6.57 -2.67
CA ASP A 105 -14.68 -6.21 -3.46
C ASP A 105 -14.33 -6.06 -4.95
N PHE A 106 -13.17 -5.45 -5.25
CA PHE A 106 -12.64 -5.39 -6.60
C PHE A 106 -12.32 -6.77 -7.16
N ALA A 107 -11.65 -7.63 -6.38
CA ALA A 107 -11.28 -8.97 -6.78
C ALA A 107 -12.51 -9.80 -7.13
N ALA A 108 -13.56 -9.73 -6.31
CA ALA A 108 -14.82 -10.39 -6.57
C ALA A 108 -15.48 -9.92 -7.89
N GLN A 109 -15.44 -8.61 -8.18
CA GLN A 109 -15.98 -8.06 -9.42
C GLN A 109 -15.16 -8.45 -10.65
N ALA A 110 -13.83 -8.52 -10.50
CA ALA A 110 -12.90 -8.85 -11.57
C ALA A 110 -12.64 -10.36 -11.69
N SER A 111 -13.26 -11.20 -10.86
CA SER A 111 -13.01 -12.64 -10.76
C SER A 111 -11.53 -12.98 -10.50
N LEU A 112 -10.87 -12.18 -9.66
CA LEU A 112 -9.47 -12.34 -9.26
C LEU A 112 -9.35 -13.10 -7.94
N PRO A 113 -8.23 -13.80 -7.71
CA PRO A 113 -7.99 -14.50 -6.46
C PRO A 113 -7.73 -13.53 -5.29
N THR A 114 -8.02 -14.00 -4.07
CA THR A 114 -7.72 -13.28 -2.81
C THR A 114 -6.96 -14.15 -1.80
N ASP A 115 -6.87 -15.46 -2.02
CA ASP A 115 -6.09 -16.37 -1.19
C ASP A 115 -4.60 -16.31 -1.57
N ASP A 116 -3.73 -16.51 -0.58
CA ASP A 116 -2.29 -16.28 -0.75
C ASP A 116 -1.67 -17.21 -1.80
N VAL A 117 -2.14 -18.46 -1.88
CA VAL A 117 -1.61 -19.45 -2.82
C VAL A 117 -1.92 -19.05 -4.26
N GLN A 118 -3.18 -18.77 -4.58
CA GLN A 118 -3.55 -18.34 -5.94
C GLN A 118 -3.00 -16.96 -6.30
N LEU A 119 -2.83 -16.06 -5.33
CA LEU A 119 -2.13 -14.79 -5.56
C LEU A 119 -0.66 -15.03 -5.93
N MET A 120 0.05 -15.92 -5.23
CA MET A 120 1.43 -16.27 -5.57
C MET A 120 1.53 -16.96 -6.94
N ASP A 121 0.61 -17.87 -7.25
CA ASP A 121 0.55 -18.52 -8.57
C ASP A 121 0.29 -17.51 -9.69
N LEU A 122 -0.59 -16.53 -9.46
CA LEU A 122 -0.84 -15.45 -10.41
C LEU A 122 0.39 -14.55 -10.56
N ALA A 123 1.12 -14.28 -9.48
CA ALA A 123 2.37 -13.51 -9.52
C ALA A 123 3.43 -14.20 -10.38
N ALA A 124 3.62 -15.50 -10.17
CA ALA A 124 4.56 -16.30 -10.95
C ALA A 124 4.22 -16.26 -12.45
N ARG A 125 2.94 -16.32 -12.82
CA ARG A 125 2.51 -16.22 -14.23
C ARG A 125 2.88 -14.88 -14.86
N TYR A 126 2.69 -13.77 -14.14
CA TYR A 126 3.07 -12.44 -14.65
C TYR A 126 4.59 -12.26 -14.76
N LEU A 127 5.39 -13.02 -13.99
CA LEU A 127 6.85 -13.03 -14.12
C LEU A 127 7.34 -13.88 -15.31
N GLU A 128 6.59 -14.90 -15.71
CA GLU A 128 6.98 -15.83 -16.79
C GLU A 128 6.50 -15.37 -18.18
N ASP A 129 5.45 -14.55 -18.25
CA ASP A 129 4.83 -14.13 -19.50
C ASP A 129 4.89 -12.61 -19.71
N ASP A 130 5.97 -12.17 -20.36
CA ASP A 130 6.22 -10.77 -20.73
C ASP A 130 5.08 -10.15 -21.57
N SER A 131 4.24 -10.96 -22.24
CA SER A 131 3.15 -10.45 -23.09
C SER A 131 1.94 -9.93 -22.29
N LEU A 132 1.86 -10.26 -21.00
CA LEU A 132 0.80 -9.86 -20.09
C LEU A 132 1.15 -8.56 -19.33
N VAL A 133 2.40 -8.11 -19.39
CA VAL A 133 2.93 -6.98 -18.61
C VAL A 133 2.19 -5.67 -18.93
N ASP A 134 1.93 -5.39 -20.20
CA ASP A 134 1.29 -4.13 -20.61
C ASP A 134 -0.25 -4.16 -20.59
N GLN A 135 -0.87 -5.35 -20.54
CA GLN A 135 -2.32 -5.51 -20.72
C GLN A 135 -3.10 -5.40 -19.41
N ASP A 136 -2.53 -5.89 -18.31
CA ASP A 136 -3.22 -6.04 -17.02
C ASP A 136 -2.53 -5.26 -15.89
N LEU A 137 -2.10 -4.02 -16.17
CA LEU A 137 -1.36 -3.20 -15.19
C LEU A 137 -2.12 -2.96 -13.87
N ASP A 138 -3.45 -2.89 -13.91
CA ASP A 138 -4.27 -2.79 -12.71
C ASP A 138 -4.31 -4.10 -11.91
N VAL A 139 -4.33 -5.26 -12.57
CA VAL A 139 -4.27 -6.58 -11.92
C VAL A 139 -2.91 -6.81 -11.27
N GLN A 140 -1.81 -6.45 -11.95
CA GLN A 140 -0.47 -6.52 -11.36
C GLN A 140 -0.34 -5.60 -10.14
N THR A 141 -0.86 -4.37 -10.24
CA THR A 141 -0.87 -3.45 -9.11
C THR A 141 -1.73 -3.97 -7.96
N TYR A 142 -2.92 -4.50 -8.27
CA TYR A 142 -3.80 -5.16 -7.31
C TYR A 142 -3.08 -6.30 -6.59
N LEU A 143 -2.35 -7.13 -7.33
CA LEU A 143 -1.68 -8.29 -6.81
C LEU A 143 -0.61 -7.90 -5.78
N GLN A 144 0.28 -7.00 -6.17
CA GLN A 144 1.36 -6.50 -5.29
C GLN A 144 0.78 -5.76 -4.08
N LEU A 145 -0.28 -4.98 -4.28
CA LEU A 145 -0.95 -4.24 -3.21
C LEU A 145 -1.68 -5.17 -2.25
N MET A 146 -2.39 -6.19 -2.75
CA MET A 146 -3.13 -7.15 -1.93
C MET A 146 -2.18 -7.99 -1.07
N LEU A 147 -1.10 -8.52 -1.65
CA LEU A 147 -0.08 -9.27 -0.90
C LEU A 147 0.54 -8.39 0.21
N SER A 148 0.94 -7.18 -0.14
CA SER A 148 1.51 -6.22 0.81
C SER A 148 0.51 -5.83 1.91
N ALA A 149 -0.75 -5.58 1.56
CA ALA A 149 -1.79 -5.23 2.51
C ALA A 149 -2.12 -6.38 3.47
N LYS A 150 -2.17 -7.62 2.98
CA LYS A 150 -2.37 -8.81 3.83
C LYS A 150 -1.20 -9.00 4.79
N GLN A 151 0.03 -8.80 4.31
CA GLN A 151 1.22 -8.87 5.16
C GLN A 151 1.25 -7.77 6.23
N ALA A 152 0.91 -6.53 5.84
CA ALA A 152 0.75 -5.41 6.77
C ALA A 152 -0.29 -5.69 7.85
N ALA A 153 -1.43 -6.26 7.48
CA ALA A 153 -2.50 -6.58 8.41
C ALA A 153 -2.11 -7.72 9.35
N ALA A 154 -1.46 -8.77 8.84
CA ALA A 154 -0.97 -9.89 9.63
C ALA A 154 0.06 -9.45 10.68
N ARG A 155 0.92 -8.48 10.33
CA ARG A 155 1.96 -7.95 11.23
C ARG A 155 1.50 -6.74 12.05
N GLN A 156 0.30 -6.22 11.80
CA GLN A 156 -0.19 -4.97 12.38
C GLN A 156 0.78 -3.81 12.15
N GLN A 157 1.28 -3.70 10.93
CA GLN A 157 2.23 -2.68 10.49
C GLN A 157 1.60 -1.73 9.46
N PRO A 158 2.09 -0.49 9.36
CA PRO A 158 1.72 0.40 8.26
C PRO A 158 2.19 -0.14 6.91
N LEU A 159 1.36 0.08 5.90
CA LEU A 159 1.66 -0.13 4.49
C LEU A 159 1.90 1.22 3.83
N TRP A 160 3.09 1.42 3.29
CA TRP A 160 3.51 2.62 2.62
C TRP A 160 3.54 2.42 1.11
N VAL A 161 3.31 3.50 0.38
CA VAL A 161 3.58 3.56 -1.05
C VAL A 161 4.82 4.45 -1.24
N ALA A 162 5.89 3.88 -1.79
CA ALA A 162 7.20 4.52 -1.93
C ALA A 162 7.56 4.66 -3.41
N GLY A 163 8.08 5.82 -3.83
CA GLY A 163 8.38 6.15 -5.23
C GLY A 163 9.56 7.08 -5.44
#